data_AF-A0A3D3S6J6-F1
#
_entry.id   AF-A0A3D3S6J6-F1
#
_cell.length_a   1.000
_cell.length_b   1.000
_cell.length_c   1.000
_cell.angle_alpha   90.00
_cell.angle_beta   90.00
_cell.angle_gamma   90.00
#
_symmetry.space_group_name_H-M   'P 1'
#
loop_
_entity.id
_entity.type
_entity.pdbx_description
1 polymer ?
#
loop_
_entity_poly.entity_id
_entity_poly.type
_entity_poly.pdbx_seq_one_letter_code
_entity_poly.pdbx_strand_id
1 'polypeptide(L)'
;LMALWGGVSAACVTPGYALLLPAYGALWLAGGRATGLLESVPGLLRGTAWLVAGTVAFFAISNLGFYAFSPAVAELTVMEFAGRVAVYLPGYLAQAFLYGAFGLLLARLLGADTRPVAAAA
;
A
#
# COMPACT_ATOMS: atom_id res chain seq x y z
N LEU A 1 -1.10 -4.69 21.59
CA LEU A 1 -1.10 -5.88 22.47
C LEU A 1 -1.78 -7.11 21.85
N MET A 2 -2.88 -6.97 21.10
CA MET A 2 -3.67 -8.11 20.57
C MET A 2 -2.91 -9.10 19.66
N ALA A 3 -1.88 -8.64 18.92
CA ALA A 3 -1.08 -9.50 18.04
C ALA A 3 -0.26 -10.59 18.78
N LEU A 4 0.10 -10.36 20.05
CA LEU A 4 0.90 -11.31 20.84
C LEU A 4 0.07 -12.51 21.31
N TRP A 5 -1.26 -12.36 21.39
CA TRP A 5 -2.17 -13.40 21.88
C TRP A 5 -2.49 -14.46 20.81
N GLY A 6 -2.24 -14.16 19.53
CA GLY A 6 -2.47 -15.07 18.40
C GLY A 6 -1.24 -15.91 18.00
N GLY A 7 -0.15 -15.90 18.78
CA GLY A 7 1.10 -16.60 18.43
C GLY A 7 1.86 -15.99 17.25
N VAL A 8 1.50 -14.77 16.83
CA VAL A 8 2.19 -14.06 15.74
C VAL A 8 3.50 -13.50 16.28
N SER A 9 4.60 -13.71 15.55
CA SER A 9 5.92 -13.26 16.00
C SER A 9 5.94 -11.74 16.16
N ALA A 10 6.41 -11.28 17.32
CA ALA A 10 6.61 -9.85 17.58
C ALA A 10 7.72 -9.23 16.71
N ALA A 11 8.43 -10.05 15.93
CA ALA A 11 9.57 -9.65 15.11
C ALA A 11 9.25 -8.56 14.08
N CYS A 12 7.99 -8.48 13.61
CA CYS A 12 7.57 -7.43 12.70
C CYS A 12 7.25 -6.11 13.42
N VAL A 13 6.95 -6.14 14.72
CA VAL A 13 6.54 -4.94 15.47
C VAL A 13 7.77 -4.21 15.98
N THR A 14 8.16 -3.16 15.27
CA THR A 14 9.30 -2.30 15.60
C THR A 14 8.84 -0.86 15.76
N PRO A 15 9.66 0.05 16.34
CA PRO A 15 9.35 1.49 16.36
C PRO A 15 9.05 2.07 14.97
N GLY A 16 9.59 1.45 13.91
CA GLY A 16 9.31 1.79 12.52
C GLY A 16 7.85 1.62 12.09
N TYR A 17 6.98 0.95 12.88
CA TYR A 17 5.53 0.90 12.62
C TYR A 17 4.89 2.28 12.53
N ALA A 18 5.47 3.31 13.15
CA ALA A 18 4.99 4.69 13.01
C ALA A 18 4.99 5.17 11.54
N LEU A 19 5.92 4.67 10.71
CA LEU A 19 5.98 5.00 9.28
C LEU A 19 4.86 4.34 8.47
N LEU A 20 4.09 3.41 9.04
CA LEU A 20 2.89 2.91 8.38
C LEU A 20 1.84 4.00 8.21
N LEU A 21 1.77 4.99 9.11
CA LEU A 21 0.83 6.10 8.99
C LEU A 21 1.00 6.86 7.66
N PRO A 22 2.20 7.39 7.31
CA PRO A 22 2.40 8.00 6.00
C PRO A 22 2.36 6.99 4.84
N ALA A 23 2.73 5.73 5.04
CA ALA A 23 2.61 4.71 4.00
C ALA A 23 1.14 4.49 3.58
N TYR A 24 0.24 4.30 4.54
CA TYR A 24 -1.20 4.19 4.27
C TYR A 24 -1.78 5.50 3.77
N GLY A 25 -1.27 6.65 4.22
CA GLY A 25 -1.61 7.96 3.67
C GLY A 25 -1.34 8.05 2.16
N ALA A 26 -0.22 7.50 1.68
CA ALA A 26 0.08 7.44 0.25
C ALA A 26 -0.94 6.60 -0.53
N LEU A 27 -1.34 5.44 -0.01
CA LEU A 27 -2.39 4.60 -0.63
C LEU A 27 -3.74 5.32 -0.66
N TRP A 28 -4.10 6.00 0.42
CA TRP A 28 -5.35 6.75 0.51
C TRP A 28 -5.43 7.85 -0.56
N LEU A 29 -4.35 8.65 -0.68
CA LEU A 29 -4.27 9.73 -1.66
C LEU A 29 -4.27 9.22 -3.11
N ALA A 30 -3.61 8.07 -3.36
CA ALA A 30 -3.58 7.42 -4.65
C ALA A 30 -4.97 6.87 -5.03
N GLY A 31 -5.63 6.15 -4.12
CA GLY A 31 -6.99 5.65 -4.32
C GLY A 31 -7.97 6.79 -4.60
N GLY A 32 -7.96 7.83 -3.77
CA GLY A 32 -8.78 9.03 -3.97
C GLY A 32 -8.56 9.71 -5.33
N ARG A 33 -7.34 9.69 -5.88
CA ARG A 33 -7.07 10.23 -7.23
C ARG A 33 -7.42 9.26 -8.36
N ALA A 34 -7.38 7.95 -8.10
CA ALA A 34 -7.62 6.92 -9.09
C ALA A 34 -9.11 6.63 -9.33
N THR A 35 -9.96 6.63 -8.28
CA THR A 35 -11.33 6.07 -8.35
C THR A 35 -12.17 6.62 -9.51
N GLY A 36 -12.22 7.95 -9.70
CA GLY A 36 -12.97 8.56 -10.81
C GLY A 36 -12.33 8.39 -12.19
N LEU A 37 -11.02 8.15 -12.25
CA LEU A 37 -10.31 7.91 -13.51
C LEU A 37 -10.52 6.48 -14.03
N LEU A 38 -10.65 5.52 -13.12
CA LEU A 38 -10.83 4.10 -13.46
C LEU A 38 -12.21 3.79 -14.04
N GLU A 39 -13.15 4.74 -13.98
CA GLU A 39 -14.51 4.57 -14.51
C GLU A 39 -14.61 4.72 -16.03
N SER A 40 -13.57 5.23 -16.67
CA SER A 40 -13.52 5.49 -18.11
C SER A 40 -12.29 4.86 -18.76
N VAL A 41 -12.43 4.36 -19.98
CA VAL A 41 -11.31 3.79 -20.75
C VAL A 41 -10.14 4.78 -20.87
N PRO A 42 -10.35 6.08 -21.18
CA PRO A 42 -9.26 7.05 -21.26
C PRO A 42 -8.59 7.35 -19.91
N GLY A 43 -9.33 7.27 -18.81
CA GLY A 43 -8.80 7.51 -17.47
C GLY A 43 -8.06 6.32 -16.87
N LEU A 44 -8.23 5.11 -17.43
CA LEU A 44 -7.68 3.86 -16.91
C LEU A 44 -6.15 3.90 -16.74
N LEU A 45 -5.42 4.44 -17.72
CA LEU A 45 -3.96 4.56 -17.63
C LEU A 45 -3.53 5.48 -16.47
N ARG A 46 -4.20 6.62 -16.30
CA ARG A 46 -3.87 7.58 -15.24
C ARG A 46 -4.25 7.04 -13.87
N GLY A 47 -5.42 6.40 -13.75
CA GLY A 47 -5.84 5.74 -12.51
C GLY A 47 -4.90 4.61 -12.11
N THR A 48 -4.48 3.78 -13.07
CA THR A 48 -3.49 2.72 -12.86
C THR A 48 -2.16 3.30 -12.41
N ALA A 49 -1.68 4.38 -13.04
CA ALA A 49 -0.44 5.04 -12.64
C ALA A 49 -0.48 5.55 -11.19
N TRP A 50 -1.61 6.11 -10.74
CA TRP A 50 -1.78 6.51 -9.34
C TRP A 50 -1.72 5.31 -8.39
N LEU A 51 -2.39 4.19 -8.73
CA LEU A 51 -2.35 2.97 -7.91
C LEU A 51 -0.94 2.38 -7.82
N VAL A 52 -0.19 2.34 -8.94
CA VAL A 52 1.23 1.92 -8.94
C VAL A 52 2.04 2.84 -8.04
N ALA A 53 1.94 4.16 -8.23
CA ALA A 53 2.71 5.13 -7.46
C ALA A 53 2.42 5.03 -5.95
N GLY A 54 1.15 4.93 -5.56
CA GLY A 54 0.74 4.75 -4.17
C GLY A 54 1.26 3.45 -3.56
N THR A 55 1.19 2.35 -4.32
CA THR A 55 1.68 1.03 -3.85
C THR A 55 3.20 1.01 -3.71
N VAL A 56 3.93 1.59 -4.66
CA VAL A 56 5.39 1.73 -4.59
C VAL A 56 5.81 2.63 -3.42
N ALA A 57 5.11 3.74 -3.20
CA ALA A 57 5.36 4.62 -2.06
C ALA A 57 5.09 3.92 -0.73
N PHE A 58 3.98 3.20 -0.60
CA PHE A 58 3.68 2.37 0.57
C PHE A 58 4.80 1.35 0.81
N PHE A 59 5.18 0.62 -0.23
CA PHE A 59 6.20 -0.40 -0.17
C PHE A 59 7.54 0.19 0.28
N ALA A 60 7.96 1.32 -0.28
CA ALA A 60 9.21 1.98 0.09
C ALA A 60 9.19 2.48 1.55
N ILE A 61 8.14 3.21 1.96
CA ILE A 61 8.07 3.82 3.30
C ILE A 61 7.97 2.74 4.39
N SER A 62 7.16 1.71 4.18
CA SER A 62 7.00 0.60 5.14
C SER A 62 8.31 -0.20 5.31
N ASN A 63 8.99 -0.52 4.20
CA ASN A 63 10.28 -1.22 4.26
C ASN A 63 11.41 -0.33 4.81
N LEU A 64 11.40 0.97 4.54
CA LEU A 64 12.35 1.92 5.13
C LEU A 64 12.21 1.98 6.66
N GLY A 65 10.97 2.02 7.17
CA GLY A 65 10.70 1.95 8.60
C GLY A 65 11.16 0.62 9.22
N PHE A 66 10.95 -0.49 8.53
CA PHE A 66 11.47 -1.77 9.02
C PHE A 66 13.00 -1.80 9.02
N TYR A 67 13.66 -1.38 7.94
CA TYR A 67 15.11 -1.35 7.83
C TYR A 67 15.77 -0.48 8.89
N ALA A 68 15.24 0.73 9.13
CA ALA A 68 15.85 1.68 10.06
C ALA A 68 15.71 1.27 11.53
N PHE A 69 14.71 0.45 11.89
CA PHE A 69 14.34 0.20 13.29
C PHE A 69 14.29 -1.29 13.69
N SER A 70 14.54 -2.22 12.76
CA SER A 70 14.47 -3.67 13.04
C SER A 70 15.85 -4.26 13.31
N PRO A 71 16.08 -4.88 14.48
CA PRO A 71 17.31 -5.61 14.76
C PRO A 71 17.55 -6.78 13.79
N ALA A 72 16.49 -7.33 13.19
CA ALA A 72 16.58 -8.50 12.31
C ALA A 72 17.34 -8.24 11.00
N VAL A 73 17.54 -6.97 10.63
CA VAL A 73 18.21 -6.57 9.39
C VAL A 73 19.33 -5.55 9.63
N ALA A 74 19.74 -5.36 10.88
CA ALA A 74 20.73 -4.35 11.27
C ALA A 74 22.11 -4.55 10.61
N GLU A 75 22.47 -5.79 10.31
CA GLU A 75 23.73 -6.16 9.67
C GLU A 75 23.68 -6.09 8.13
N LEU A 76 22.51 -5.82 7.53
CA LEU A 76 22.37 -5.74 6.08
C LEU A 76 22.67 -4.33 5.60
N THR A 77 23.36 -4.21 4.48
CA THR A 77 23.41 -2.96 3.74
C THR A 77 22.05 -2.62 3.12
N VAL A 78 21.84 -1.34 2.78
CA VAL A 78 20.62 -0.88 2.11
C VAL A 78 20.36 -1.66 0.82
N MET A 79 21.40 -1.94 0.04
CA MET A 79 21.27 -2.66 -1.23
C MET A 79 20.92 -4.14 -1.05
N GLU A 80 21.50 -4.81 -0.06
CA GLU A 80 21.17 -6.21 0.25
C GLU A 80 19.73 -6.34 0.74
N PHE A 81 19.30 -5.45 1.64
CA PHE A 81 17.92 -5.43 2.11
C PHE A 81 16.94 -5.13 0.97
N ALA A 82 17.21 -4.09 0.17
CA ALA A 82 16.39 -3.74 -1.00
C ALA A 82 16.26 -4.91 -1.98
N GLY A 83 17.36 -5.60 -2.30
CA GLY A 83 17.36 -6.77 -3.17
C GLY A 83 16.51 -7.92 -2.61
N ARG A 84 16.55 -8.16 -1.29
CA ARG A 84 15.73 -9.19 -0.62
C ARG A 84 14.24 -8.86 -0.64
N VAL A 85 13.86 -7.60 -0.47
CA VAL A 85 12.43 -7.23 -0.41
C VAL A 85 11.83 -6.99 -1.80
N ALA A 86 12.61 -6.60 -2.80
CA ALA A 86 12.13 -6.26 -4.15
C ALA A 86 11.28 -7.38 -4.79
N VAL A 87 11.56 -8.65 -4.48
CA VAL A 87 10.79 -9.81 -4.96
C VAL A 87 9.32 -9.77 -4.53
N TYR A 88 8.98 -9.05 -3.45
CA TYR A 88 7.61 -8.94 -2.96
C TYR A 88 6.80 -7.85 -3.67
N LEU A 89 7.46 -6.86 -4.30
CA LEU A 89 6.76 -5.71 -4.91
C LEU A 89 5.70 -6.12 -5.96
N PRO A 90 5.95 -7.09 -6.86
CA PRO A 90 4.92 -7.58 -7.77
C PRO A 90 3.67 -8.13 -7.05
N GLY A 91 3.86 -8.81 -5.93
CA GLY A 91 2.77 -9.33 -5.10
C GLY A 91 1.95 -8.21 -4.44
N TYR A 92 2.60 -7.13 -3.99
CA TYR A 92 1.90 -5.95 -3.48
C TYR A 92 1.07 -5.26 -4.56
N LEU A 93 1.64 -5.08 -5.75
CA LEU A 93 0.93 -4.51 -6.89
C LEU A 93 -0.27 -5.38 -7.30
N ALA A 94 -0.07 -6.69 -7.44
CA ALA A 94 -1.14 -7.63 -7.77
C ALA A 94 -2.29 -7.56 -6.76
N GLN A 95 -1.99 -7.55 -5.45
CA GLN A 95 -3.01 -7.41 -4.42
C GLN A 95 -3.74 -6.07 -4.50
N ALA A 96 -3.01 -4.95 -4.66
CA ALA A 96 -3.63 -3.64 -4.80
C ALA A 96 -4.61 -3.58 -5.97
N PHE A 97 -4.24 -4.16 -7.12
CA PHE A 97 -5.12 -4.22 -8.29
C PHE A 97 -6.30 -5.17 -8.09
N LEU A 98 -6.09 -6.37 -7.56
CA LEU A 98 -7.15 -7.35 -7.36
C LEU A 98 -8.20 -6.85 -6.35
N TYR A 99 -7.77 -6.39 -5.18
CA TYR A 99 -8.69 -5.85 -4.18
C TYR A 99 -9.32 -4.53 -4.62
N GLY A 100 -8.55 -3.66 -5.31
CA GLY A 100 -9.09 -2.42 -5.87
C GLY A 100 -10.17 -2.67 -6.93
N ALA A 101 -9.91 -3.57 -7.88
CA ALA A 101 -10.88 -3.95 -8.91
C ALA A 101 -12.12 -4.62 -8.31
N PHE A 102 -11.93 -5.51 -7.34
CA PHE A 102 -13.04 -6.15 -6.63
C PHE A 102 -13.89 -5.12 -5.87
N GLY A 103 -13.26 -4.18 -5.17
CA GLY A 103 -13.95 -3.09 -4.47
C GLY A 103 -14.76 -2.20 -5.43
N LEU A 104 -14.20 -1.84 -6.58
CA LEU A 104 -14.91 -1.10 -7.62
C LEU A 104 -16.09 -1.91 -8.18
N LEU A 105 -15.90 -3.21 -8.47
CA LEU A 105 -16.96 -4.08 -8.94
C LEU A 105 -18.12 -4.14 -7.93
N LEU A 106 -17.82 -4.35 -6.65
CA LEU A 106 -18.83 -4.34 -5.60
C LEU A 106 -19.55 -2.99 -5.50
N ALA A 107 -18.81 -1.88 -5.52
CA ALA A 107 -19.39 -0.54 -5.48
C ALA A 107 -20.38 -0.33 -6.65
N ARG A 108 -20.04 -0.80 -7.85
CA ARG A 108 -20.92 -0.74 -9.02
C ARG A 108 -22.15 -1.63 -8.88
N LEU A 109 -22.01 -2.85 -8.36
CA LEU A 109 -23.13 -3.76 -8.12
C LEU A 109 -24.10 -3.24 -7.05
N LEU A 110 -23.59 -2.52 -6.06
CA LEU A 110 -24.36 -1.93 -4.96
C LEU A 110 -24.93 -0.55 -5.29
N GLY A 111 -24.62 0.02 -6.45
CA GLY A 111 -25.00 1.39 -6.82
C GLY A 111 -24.37 2.46 -5.90
N ALA A 112 -23.22 2.16 -5.29
CA ALA A 112 -22.54 3.06 -4.37
C ALA A 112 -21.87 4.21 -5.13
N ASP A 113 -21.92 5.41 -4.56
CA ASP A 113 -21.24 6.58 -5.11
C ASP A 113 -19.72 6.46 -4.90
N THR A 114 -18.98 6.29 -5.98
CA THR A 114 -17.52 6.12 -6.02
C THR A 114 -16.78 7.45 -6.08
N ARG A 115 -17.45 8.57 -5.80
CA ARG A 115 -16.82 9.90 -5.80
C ARG A 115 -15.59 9.94 -4.88
N PRO A 116 -14.50 10.59 -5.33
CA PRO A 116 -13.26 10.63 -4.59
C PRO A 116 -13.41 11.42 -3.28
N VAL A 117 -13.17 10.76 -2.15
CA VAL A 117 -13.21 11.36 -0.79
C VAL A 117 -12.19 12.51 -0.65
N ALA A 118 -11.12 12.50 -1.45
CA ALA A 118 -10.08 13.53 -1.46
C ALA A 118 -10.53 14.90 -2.03
N ALA A 119 -11.74 15.02 -2.57
CA ALA A 119 -12.30 16.30 -3.02
C ALA A 119 -13.07 17.07 -1.93
N ALA A 120 -13.16 16.52 -0.71
CA ALA A 120 -13.91 17.09 0.41
C ALA A 120 -13.05 17.81 1.46
N ALA A 121 -11.77 18.10 1.16
CA ALA A 121 -10.84 18.82 2.03
C ALA A 121 -10.17 19.98 1.30
#